data_AF-R6AW18-F1
#
_entry.id   AF-R6AW18-F1
#
_cell.length_a   1.000
_cell.length_b   1.000
_cell.length_c   1.000
_cell.angle_alpha   90.00
_cell.angle_beta   90.00
_cell.angle_gamma   90.00
#
_symmetry.space_group_name_H-M   'P 1'
#
loop_
_entity.id
_entity.type
_entity.pdbx_description
1 polymer ?
#
loop_
_entity_poly.entity_id
_entity_poly.type
_entity_poly.pdbx_seq_one_letter_code
_entity_poly.pdbx_strand_id
1 'polypeptide(L)'
;MRLFYYTSCKEFNTFEELYKSNAYAVCNLLKKFSVNVHTIGEYKELLEQYSKLPVIEDIDKDLFGCYVLKETNDAKDTISGIIINDELCSQLKLTTNDKLAAIAHEIGHIMFFFLENKQIDEEFKADEFACQMGLSVELLGLLEKLQKSGIYNEHTTRQLELRLKAIKKYRHYFNA
;
A
#
# COMPACT_ATOMS: atom_id res chain seq x y z
N MET A 1 -1.67 20.37 0.26
CA MET A 1 -1.68 19.41 -0.85
C MET A 1 -2.55 18.24 -0.44
N ARG A 2 -3.25 17.60 -1.39
CA ARG A 2 -3.98 16.34 -1.11
C ARG A 2 -3.00 15.18 -1.10
N LEU A 3 -3.28 14.15 -0.30
CA LEU A 3 -2.46 12.95 -0.31
C LEU A 3 -2.76 12.15 -1.58
N PHE A 4 -4.04 12.02 -1.94
CA PHE A 4 -4.46 11.31 -3.13
C PHE A 4 -5.00 12.26 -4.22
N TYR A 5 -4.79 11.86 -5.47
CA TYR A 5 -5.36 12.50 -6.64
C TYR A 5 -6.31 11.54 -7.37
N TYR A 6 -7.46 12.05 -7.83
CA TYR A 6 -8.54 11.30 -8.49
C TYR A 6 -9.12 10.12 -7.70
N THR A 7 -9.90 10.40 -6.66
CA THR A 7 -10.54 9.37 -5.83
C THR A 7 -12.05 9.26 -6.10
N SER A 8 -12.44 8.38 -7.03
CA SER A 8 -13.83 7.87 -7.09
C SER A 8 -14.11 6.85 -5.96
N CYS A 9 -13.05 6.25 -5.42
CA CYS A 9 -13.09 5.28 -4.34
C CYS A 9 -13.18 5.95 -2.95
N LYS A 10 -14.22 5.63 -2.17
CA LYS A 10 -14.49 6.27 -0.87
C LYS A 10 -13.39 6.01 0.16
N GLU A 11 -12.76 4.84 0.11
CA GLU A 11 -11.79 4.41 1.12
C GLU A 11 -10.52 5.27 1.10
N PHE A 12 -10.10 5.78 -0.06
CA PHE A 12 -9.00 6.73 -0.15
C PHE A 12 -9.37 8.10 0.41
N ASN A 13 -10.61 8.55 0.23
CA ASN A 13 -11.11 9.78 0.85
C ASN A 13 -11.16 9.65 2.38
N THR A 14 -11.68 8.53 2.88
CA THR A 14 -11.69 8.21 4.31
C THR A 14 -10.27 8.11 4.87
N PHE A 15 -9.34 7.48 4.14
CA PHE A 15 -7.94 7.42 4.54
C PHE A 15 -7.34 8.82 4.66
N GLU A 16 -7.54 9.67 3.65
CA GLU A 16 -7.00 11.03 3.67
C GLU A 16 -7.57 11.86 4.83
N GLU A 17 -8.87 11.72 5.13
CA GLU A 17 -9.51 12.42 6.24
C GLU A 17 -8.93 12.00 7.60
N LEU A 18 -8.80 10.69 7.84
CA LEU A 18 -8.41 10.14 9.13
C LEU A 18 -6.89 10.14 9.36
N TYR A 19 -6.10 9.88 8.32
CA TYR A 19 -4.71 9.45 8.48
C TYR A 19 -3.70 10.37 7.80
N LYS A 20 -4.09 11.33 6.95
CA LYS A 20 -3.14 12.20 6.22
C LYS A 20 -2.13 12.91 7.13
N SER A 21 -2.61 13.49 8.23
CA SER A 21 -1.74 14.20 9.17
C SER A 21 -0.67 13.28 9.77
N ASN A 22 -1.05 12.04 10.13
CA ASN A 22 -0.12 11.04 10.65
C ASN A 22 0.85 10.56 9.57
N ALA A 23 0.36 10.30 8.35
CA ALA A 23 1.20 9.87 7.23
C ALA A 23 2.30 10.91 6.94
N TYR A 24 1.94 12.19 6.99
CA TYR A 24 2.87 13.32 6.85
C TYR A 24 3.83 13.50 8.03
N ALA A 25 3.44 13.08 9.22
CA ALA A 25 4.31 13.10 10.40
C ALA A 25 5.34 11.97 10.35
N VAL A 26 4.91 10.77 9.94
CA VAL A 26 5.79 9.61 9.73
C VAL A 26 6.71 9.83 8.53
N CYS A 27 6.22 10.43 7.45
CA CYS A 27 7.01 10.74 6.26
C CYS A 27 6.65 12.10 5.64
N ASN A 28 7.54 13.07 5.83
CA ASN A 28 7.35 14.40 5.28
C ASN A 28 7.46 14.46 3.74
N LEU A 29 8.05 13.45 3.09
CA LEU A 29 8.21 13.40 1.63
C LEU A 29 6.86 13.31 0.92
N LEU A 30 5.86 12.68 1.54
CA LEU A 30 4.49 12.62 1.04
C LEU A 30 3.83 14.00 0.92
N LYS A 31 4.43 15.07 1.47
CA LYS A 31 3.99 16.46 1.26
C LYS A 31 4.45 17.04 -0.07
N LYS A 32 5.32 16.34 -0.82
CA LYS A 32 5.93 16.85 -2.06
C LYS A 32 5.21 16.42 -3.34
N PHE A 33 4.47 15.31 -3.31
CA PHE A 33 3.71 14.79 -4.44
C PHE A 33 2.40 14.16 -3.97
N SER A 34 1.41 14.05 -4.86
CA SER A 34 0.18 13.31 -4.62
C SER A 34 0.28 11.91 -5.22
N VAL A 35 -0.40 10.94 -4.60
CA VAL A 35 -0.48 9.56 -5.06
C VAL A 35 -1.74 9.41 -5.90
N ASN A 36 -1.60 8.97 -7.15
CA ASN A 36 -2.75 8.70 -8.00
C ASN A 36 -3.45 7.41 -7.54
N VAL A 37 -4.75 7.29 -7.82
CA VAL A 37 -5.53 6.11 -7.47
C VAL A 37 -6.21 5.58 -8.72
N HIS A 38 -6.08 4.27 -8.95
CA HIS A 38 -6.60 3.62 -10.13
C HIS A 38 -7.23 2.28 -9.77
N THR A 39 -8.33 1.93 -10.42
CA THR A 39 -8.71 0.53 -10.61
C THR A 39 -7.70 -0.16 -11.53
N ILE A 40 -7.67 -1.50 -11.54
CA ILE A 40 -6.86 -2.26 -12.50
C ILE A 40 -7.15 -1.84 -13.95
N GLY A 41 -8.42 -1.65 -14.31
CA GLY A 41 -8.81 -1.25 -15.66
C GLY A 41 -8.23 0.12 -16.04
N GLU A 42 -8.40 1.12 -15.18
CA GLU A 42 -7.85 2.46 -15.40
C GLU A 42 -6.32 2.45 -15.51
N TYR A 43 -5.64 1.63 -14.70
CA TYR A 43 -4.18 1.50 -14.78
C TYR A 43 -3.72 0.83 -16.09
N LYS A 44 -4.41 -0.21 -16.56
CA LYS A 44 -4.10 -0.86 -17.83
C LYS A 44 -4.28 0.10 -19.02
N GLU A 45 -5.38 0.87 -19.04
CA GLU A 45 -5.59 1.92 -20.05
C GLU A 45 -4.51 3.01 -19.98
N LEU A 46 -4.07 3.37 -18.76
CA LEU A 46 -3.00 4.34 -18.56
C LEU A 46 -1.65 3.84 -19.10
N LEU A 47 -1.33 2.55 -18.93
CA LEU A 47 -0.11 1.95 -19.49
C LEU A 47 -0.07 2.01 -21.03
N GLU A 48 -1.22 1.88 -21.70
CA GLU A 48 -1.31 2.02 -23.16
C GLU A 48 -1.01 3.45 -23.63
N GLN A 49 -1.39 4.45 -22.83
CA GLN A 49 -1.19 5.87 -23.14
C GLN A 49 0.21 6.37 -22.74
N TYR A 50 0.79 5.81 -21.69
CA TYR A 50 2.04 6.29 -21.07
C TYR A 50 3.04 5.15 -20.88
N SER A 51 3.82 4.87 -21.95
CA SER A 51 4.80 3.77 -21.99
C SER A 51 5.94 3.85 -20.98
N LYS A 52 6.14 5.00 -20.32
CA LYS A 52 7.15 5.17 -19.27
C LYS A 52 6.70 4.66 -17.90
N LEU A 53 5.41 4.41 -17.70
CA LEU A 53 4.93 3.93 -16.40
C LEU A 53 5.48 2.52 -16.13
N PRO A 54 5.95 2.25 -14.90
CA PRO A 54 6.35 0.91 -14.51
C PRO A 54 5.20 -0.08 -14.71
N VAL A 55 5.47 -1.22 -15.34
CA VAL A 55 4.53 -2.34 -15.46
C VAL A 55 4.65 -3.19 -14.20
N ILE A 56 3.53 -3.41 -13.53
CA ILE A 56 3.45 -4.34 -12.39
C ILE A 56 3.02 -5.70 -12.92
N GLU A 57 3.92 -6.68 -12.83
CA GLU A 57 3.63 -8.06 -13.21
C GLU A 57 2.55 -8.65 -12.30
N ASP A 58 1.66 -9.46 -12.87
CA ASP A 58 0.64 -10.18 -12.10
C ASP A 58 -0.31 -9.32 -11.24
N ILE A 59 -0.48 -8.02 -11.55
CA ILE A 59 -1.35 -7.09 -10.80
C ILE A 59 -2.80 -7.59 -10.62
N ASP A 60 -3.29 -8.45 -11.52
CA ASP A 60 -4.61 -9.07 -11.42
C ASP A 60 -4.74 -10.09 -10.26
N LYS A 61 -3.62 -10.57 -9.72
CA LYS A 61 -3.56 -11.54 -8.61
C LYS A 61 -3.43 -10.86 -7.25
N ASP A 62 -3.09 -9.58 -7.22
CA ASP A 62 -2.92 -8.82 -5.98
C ASP A 62 -4.16 -7.98 -5.67
N LEU A 63 -4.38 -7.73 -4.37
CA LEU A 63 -5.48 -6.88 -3.92
C LEU A 63 -5.22 -5.41 -4.22
N PHE A 64 -3.99 -5.01 -3.94
CA PHE A 64 -3.46 -3.68 -4.17
C PHE A 64 -2.07 -3.83 -4.76
N GLY A 65 -1.66 -2.83 -5.51
CA GLY A 65 -0.26 -2.67 -5.90
C GLY A 65 0.06 -1.18 -5.97
N CYS A 66 1.34 -0.87 -6.09
CA CYS A 66 1.79 0.50 -6.27
C CYS A 66 2.89 0.61 -7.30
N TYR A 67 3.03 1.80 -7.88
CA TYR A 67 4.14 2.14 -8.74
C TYR A 67 4.72 3.50 -8.34
N VAL A 68 6.02 3.64 -8.60
CA VAL A 68 6.74 4.91 -8.46
C VAL A 68 7.60 5.12 -9.69
N LEU A 69 7.41 6.25 -10.36
CA LEU A 69 8.22 6.74 -11.46
C LEU A 69 8.89 8.05 -11.04
N LYS A 70 10.22 8.05 -11.09
CA LYS A 70 11.06 9.21 -10.76
C LYS A 70 11.72 9.72 -12.05
N GLU A 71 11.26 10.85 -12.56
CA GLU A 71 11.87 11.47 -13.75
C GLU A 71 13.09 12.35 -13.42
N THR A 72 13.14 12.93 -12.21
CA THR A 72 14.24 13.79 -11.75
C THR A 72 14.66 13.44 -10.33
N ASN A 73 15.74 14.02 -9.81
CA ASN A 73 16.12 13.81 -8.41
C ASN A 73 15.25 14.57 -7.39
N ASP A 74 14.37 15.49 -7.82
CA ASP A 74 13.43 16.16 -6.93
C ASP A 74 12.19 15.28 -6.69
N ALA A 75 11.89 15.02 -5.42
CA ALA A 75 10.71 14.24 -5.04
C ALA A 75 9.38 14.89 -5.48
N LYS A 76 9.35 16.20 -5.77
CA LYS A 76 8.15 16.86 -6.30
C LYS A 76 7.76 16.38 -7.70
N ASP A 77 8.72 15.90 -8.47
CA ASP A 77 8.50 15.37 -9.83
C ASP A 77 8.17 13.87 -9.82
N THR A 78 7.91 13.30 -8.62
CA THR A 78 7.52 11.90 -8.49
C THR A 78 6.11 11.71 -9.01
N ILE A 79 5.96 10.75 -9.93
CA ILE A 79 4.66 10.20 -10.31
C ILE A 79 4.52 8.87 -9.57
N SER A 80 3.49 8.74 -8.75
CA SER A 80 3.19 7.50 -8.04
C SER A 80 1.71 7.18 -8.12
N GLY A 81 1.37 5.92 -7.92
CA GLY A 81 -0.03 5.52 -7.84
C GLY A 81 -0.22 4.24 -7.05
N ILE A 82 -1.44 4.08 -6.54
CA ILE A 82 -1.96 2.88 -5.93
C ILE A 82 -3.05 2.33 -6.83
N ILE A 83 -2.97 1.04 -7.11
CA ILE A 83 -3.92 0.29 -7.93
C ILE A 83 -4.74 -0.59 -6.99
N ILE A 84 -6.06 -0.57 -7.14
CA ILE A 84 -6.99 -1.41 -6.38
C ILE A 84 -7.65 -2.45 -7.29
N ASN A 85 -7.64 -3.69 -6.84
CA ASN A 85 -8.41 -4.79 -7.41
C ASN A 85 -9.76 -4.89 -6.70
N ASP A 86 -10.75 -4.07 -7.12
CA ASP A 86 -12.07 -4.03 -6.49
C ASP A 86 -12.82 -5.37 -6.57
N GLU A 87 -12.57 -6.15 -7.63
CA GLU A 87 -13.15 -7.47 -7.80
C GLU A 87 -12.62 -8.41 -6.72
N LEU A 88 -11.29 -8.53 -6.58
CA LEU A 88 -10.70 -9.40 -5.57
C LEU A 88 -10.99 -8.91 -4.15
N CYS A 89 -10.99 -7.60 -3.92
CA CYS A 89 -11.44 -7.02 -2.64
C CYS A 89 -12.86 -7.46 -2.27
N SER A 90 -13.77 -7.49 -3.26
CA SER A 90 -15.15 -7.92 -3.07
C SER A 90 -15.26 -9.44 -2.84
N GLN A 91 -14.52 -10.24 -3.61
CA GLN A 91 -14.46 -11.69 -3.46
C GLN A 91 -13.98 -12.11 -2.05
N LEU A 92 -12.96 -11.42 -1.53
CA LEU A 92 -12.43 -11.64 -0.17
C LEU A 92 -13.25 -10.95 0.93
N LYS A 93 -14.34 -10.27 0.57
CA LYS A 93 -15.23 -9.54 1.50
C LYS A 93 -14.46 -8.58 2.41
N LEU A 94 -13.55 -7.80 1.83
CA LEU A 94 -12.79 -6.80 2.57
C LEU A 94 -13.71 -5.69 3.06
N THR A 95 -13.58 -5.39 4.35
CA THR A 95 -14.22 -4.25 5.00
C THR A 95 -13.47 -2.97 4.66
N THR A 96 -14.09 -1.82 4.95
CA THR A 96 -13.41 -0.52 4.87
C THR A 96 -12.08 -0.54 5.63
N ASN A 97 -12.05 -1.11 6.83
CA ASN A 97 -10.85 -1.14 7.66
C ASN A 97 -9.72 -2.00 7.05
N ASP A 98 -10.05 -3.13 6.41
CA ASP A 98 -9.04 -3.92 5.70
C ASP A 98 -8.44 -3.10 4.55
N LYS A 99 -9.27 -2.39 3.78
CA LYS A 99 -8.80 -1.53 2.69
C LYS A 99 -7.96 -0.35 3.20
N LEU A 100 -8.31 0.25 4.33
CA LEU A 100 -7.51 1.32 4.95
C LEU A 100 -6.12 0.80 5.34
N ALA A 101 -6.03 -0.42 5.89
CA ALA A 101 -4.74 -1.05 6.19
C ALA A 101 -3.93 -1.35 4.92
N ALA A 102 -4.58 -1.84 3.86
CA ALA A 102 -3.93 -2.06 2.56
C ALA A 102 -3.40 -0.75 1.96
N ILE A 103 -4.19 0.33 1.98
CA ILE A 103 -3.76 1.66 1.52
C ILE A 103 -2.53 2.14 2.30
N ALA A 104 -2.50 1.97 3.63
CA ALA A 104 -1.32 2.32 4.41
C ALA A 104 -0.09 1.49 3.99
N HIS A 105 -0.27 0.19 3.79
CA HIS A 105 0.79 -0.72 3.35
C HIS A 105 1.39 -0.27 2.00
N GLU A 106 0.55 0.07 1.02
CA GLU A 106 1.02 0.57 -0.28
C GLU A 106 1.74 1.93 -0.20
N ILE A 107 1.29 2.84 0.68
CA ILE A 107 2.06 4.07 0.98
C ILE A 107 3.44 3.70 1.55
N GLY A 108 3.50 2.66 2.37
CA GLY A 108 4.75 2.10 2.90
C GLY A 108 5.71 1.65 1.80
N HIS A 109 5.22 0.98 0.75
CA HIS A 109 6.01 0.63 -0.45
C HIS A 109 6.49 1.88 -1.21
N ILE A 110 5.60 2.84 -1.44
CA ILE A 110 5.96 4.13 -2.09
C ILE A 110 7.07 4.82 -1.30
N MET A 111 7.01 4.79 0.03
CA MET A 111 8.06 5.36 0.88
C MET A 111 9.36 4.56 0.86
N PHE A 112 9.27 3.23 0.85
CA PHE A 112 10.42 2.34 0.77
C PHE A 112 11.25 2.61 -0.50
N PHE A 113 10.60 3.01 -1.60
CA PHE A 113 11.28 3.44 -2.82
C PHE A 113 12.31 4.56 -2.57
N PHE A 114 12.04 5.48 -1.64
CA PHE A 114 12.91 6.62 -1.33
C PHE A 114 13.97 6.34 -0.27
N LEU A 115 13.98 5.15 0.34
CA LEU A 115 14.98 4.82 1.36
C LEU A 115 16.34 4.56 0.70
N GLU A 116 17.36 5.27 1.20
CA GLU A 116 18.75 4.97 0.91
C GLU A 116 19.17 3.72 1.69
N ASN A 117 19.85 2.77 1.02
CA ASN A 117 20.32 1.51 1.58
C ASN A 117 19.20 0.57 2.10
N LYS A 118 18.60 -0.17 1.16
CA LYS A 118 17.55 -1.18 1.40
C LYS A 118 18.10 -2.46 2.05
N GLN A 119 18.54 -2.37 3.30
CA GLN A 119 18.98 -3.54 4.08
C GLN A 119 17.82 -4.28 4.76
N ILE A 120 16.64 -3.66 4.78
CA ILE A 120 15.40 -4.22 5.35
C ILE A 120 14.53 -4.69 4.19
N ASP A 121 13.86 -5.81 4.41
CA ASP A 121 12.89 -6.34 3.47
C ASP A 121 11.68 -5.39 3.31
N GLU A 122 11.28 -5.22 2.06
CA GLU A 122 10.30 -4.23 1.62
C GLU A 122 8.93 -4.41 2.30
N GLU A 123 8.45 -5.65 2.38
CA GLU A 123 7.15 -5.99 2.95
C GLU A 123 7.09 -5.65 4.46
N PHE A 124 8.14 -5.97 5.20
CA PHE A 124 8.21 -5.62 6.62
C PHE A 124 8.25 -4.11 6.83
N LYS A 125 8.88 -3.37 5.92
CA LYS A 125 8.92 -1.91 6.03
C LYS A 125 7.56 -1.29 5.70
N ALA A 126 6.86 -1.83 4.72
CA ALA A 126 5.50 -1.43 4.38
C ALA A 126 4.53 -1.75 5.54
N ASP A 127 4.65 -2.93 6.15
CA ASP A 127 3.89 -3.31 7.35
C ASP A 127 4.18 -2.41 8.55
N GLU A 128 5.45 -2.05 8.77
CA GLU A 128 5.85 -1.13 9.84
C GLU A 128 5.17 0.22 9.66
N PHE A 129 5.13 0.76 8.44
CA PHE A 129 4.44 2.01 8.18
C PHE A 129 2.96 1.91 8.52
N ALA A 130 2.26 0.87 8.04
CA ALA A 130 0.85 0.64 8.40
C ALA A 130 0.64 0.49 9.91
N CYS A 131 1.57 -0.12 10.63
CA CYS A 131 1.53 -0.18 12.09
C CYS A 131 1.72 1.21 12.75
N GLN A 132 2.64 2.04 12.25
CA GLN A 132 2.84 3.42 12.70
C GLN A 132 1.62 4.31 12.46
N MET A 133 0.82 3.97 11.44
CA MET A 133 -0.48 4.61 11.18
C MET A 133 -1.58 4.19 12.16
N GLY A 134 -1.31 3.28 13.09
CA GLY A 134 -2.28 2.75 14.04
C GLY A 134 -3.16 1.62 13.47
N LEU A 135 -2.85 1.12 12.27
CA LEU A 135 -3.66 0.11 11.55
C LEU A 135 -3.17 -1.32 11.76
N SER A 136 -2.43 -1.57 12.84
CA SER A 136 -1.80 -2.87 13.10
C SER A 136 -2.81 -4.01 13.32
N VAL A 137 -4.01 -3.73 13.85
CA VAL A 137 -5.06 -4.75 14.06
C VAL A 137 -5.71 -5.11 12.73
N GLU A 138 -6.04 -4.09 11.96
CA GLU A 138 -6.66 -4.18 10.65
C GLU A 138 -5.72 -4.89 9.67
N LEU A 139 -4.43 -4.57 9.69
CA LEU A 139 -3.42 -5.24 8.89
C LEU A 139 -3.30 -6.73 9.24
N LEU A 140 -3.30 -7.09 10.53
CA LEU A 140 -3.32 -8.50 10.93
C LEU A 140 -4.56 -9.22 10.39
N GLY A 141 -5.74 -8.59 10.50
CA GLY A 141 -6.99 -9.13 9.98
C GLY A 141 -6.95 -9.33 8.46
N LEU A 142 -6.39 -8.38 7.72
CA LEU A 142 -6.19 -8.46 6.28
C LEU A 142 -5.26 -9.63 5.92
N LEU A 143 -4.07 -9.72 6.53
CA LEU A 143 -3.11 -10.78 6.22
C LEU A 143 -3.66 -12.18 6.56
N GLU A 144 -4.43 -12.32 7.64
CA GLU A 144 -5.09 -13.57 7.98
C GLU A 144 -6.18 -13.94 6.95
N LYS A 145 -6.90 -12.98 6.38
CA LYS A 145 -7.86 -13.23 5.28
C LYS A 145 -7.12 -13.67 4.01
N LEU A 146 -6.01 -13.02 3.69
CA LEU A 146 -5.18 -13.39 2.54
C LEU A 146 -4.66 -14.82 2.67
N GLN A 147 -4.11 -15.17 3.84
CA GLN A 147 -3.64 -16.53 4.11
C GLN A 147 -4.76 -17.57 3.97
N LYS A 148 -5.96 -17.28 4.49
CA LYS A 148 -7.11 -18.20 4.44
C LYS A 148 -7.75 -18.32 3.05
N SER A 149 -7.51 -17.36 2.16
CA SER A 149 -8.09 -17.38 0.81
C SER A 149 -7.57 -18.52 -0.07
N GLY A 150 -6.35 -19.01 0.19
CA GLY A 150 -5.72 -20.07 -0.60
C GLY A 150 -5.36 -19.66 -2.03
N ILE A 151 -5.42 -18.36 -2.38
CA ILE A 151 -5.12 -17.87 -3.74
C ILE A 151 -3.61 -17.72 -4.00
N TYR A 152 -2.81 -17.64 -2.94
CA TYR A 152 -1.37 -17.41 -3.03
C TYR A 152 -0.56 -18.70 -3.01
N ASN A 153 0.60 -18.68 -3.67
CA ASN A 153 1.53 -19.81 -3.69
C ASN A 153 2.20 -20.04 -2.32
N GLU A 154 2.92 -21.16 -2.17
CA GLU A 154 3.58 -21.54 -0.91
C GLU A 154 4.61 -20.49 -0.44
N HIS A 155 5.35 -19.90 -1.38
CA HIS A 155 6.34 -18.86 -1.06
C HIS A 155 5.68 -17.63 -0.43
N THR A 156 4.67 -17.07 -1.09
CA THR A 156 3.90 -15.92 -0.59
C THR A 156 3.20 -16.26 0.72
N THR A 157 2.64 -17.47 0.86
CA THR A 157 2.03 -17.94 2.11
C THR A 157 3.03 -17.92 3.27
N ARG A 158 4.27 -18.37 3.05
CA ARG A 158 5.32 -18.33 4.07
C ARG A 158 5.73 -16.90 4.43
N GLN A 159 5.75 -15.99 3.46
CA GLN A 159 6.01 -14.57 3.72
C GLN A 159 4.90 -13.94 4.60
N LEU A 160 3.64 -14.24 4.30
CA LEU A 160 2.50 -13.80 5.12
C LEU A 160 2.64 -14.27 6.58
N GLU A 161 3.08 -15.51 6.82
CA GLU A 161 3.32 -16.02 8.18
C GLU A 161 4.40 -15.25 8.94
N LEU A 162 5.49 -14.88 8.27
CA LEU A 162 6.57 -14.11 8.88
C LEU A 162 6.11 -12.68 9.20
N ARG A 163 5.39 -12.04 8.28
CA ARG A 163 4.78 -10.72 8.45
C ARG A 163 3.81 -10.70 9.65
N LEU A 164 2.91 -11.69 9.74
CA LEU A 164 1.99 -11.85 10.87
C LEU A 164 2.73 -11.94 12.21
N LYS A 165 3.82 -12.70 12.29
CA LYS A 165 4.65 -12.81 13.52
C LYS A 165 5.33 -11.47 13.85
N ALA A 166 5.87 -10.78 12.86
CA ALA A 166 6.53 -9.50 13.06
C ALA A 166 5.56 -8.42 13.55
N ILE A 167 4.37 -8.32 12.97
CA ILE A 167 3.36 -7.34 13.40
C ILE A 167 2.87 -7.65 14.83
N LYS A 168 2.64 -8.92 15.17
CA LYS A 168 2.31 -9.34 16.55
C LYS A 168 3.40 -8.91 17.53
N LYS A 169 4.67 -9.07 17.15
CA LYS A 169 5.82 -8.61 17.94
C LYS A 169 5.84 -7.09 18.07
N TYR A 170 5.71 -6.34 16.97
CA TYR A 170 5.64 -4.87 16.98
C TYR A 170 4.58 -4.36 17.96
N ARG A 171 3.36 -4.90 17.86
CA ARG A 171 2.26 -4.52 18.76
C ARG A 171 2.57 -4.75 20.23
N HIS A 172 3.30 -5.81 20.58
CA HIS A 172 3.69 -6.08 21.96
C HIS A 172 4.66 -5.04 22.52
N TYR A 173 5.58 -4.52 21.69
CA TYR A 173 6.57 -3.53 22.13
C TYR A 173 6.04 -2.09 22.16
N PHE A 174 5.09 -1.75 21.28
CA PHE A 174 4.65 -0.37 21.10
C PHE A 174 3.25 -0.06 21.65
N ASN A 175 2.49 -1.07 22.10
CA ASN A 175 1.20 -0.90 22.81
C ASN A 175 1.28 -1.31 24.29
N ALA A 176 2.49 -1.43 24.86
CA ALA A 176 2.74 -1.71 26.28
C ALA A 176 3.02 -0.43 27.08
#